data_AF-A0A2H3CJZ7-F1
#
_entry.id   AF-A0A2H3CJZ7-F1
#
_cell.length_a   1.000
_cell.length_b   1.000
_cell.length_c   1.000
_cell.angle_alpha   90.00
_cell.angle_beta   90.00
_cell.angle_gamma   90.00
#
_symmetry.space_group_name_H-M   'P 1'
#
loop_
_entity.id
_entity.type
_entity.pdbx_description
1 polymer ?
#
loop_
_entity_poly.entity_id
_entity_poly.type
_entity_poly.pdbx_seq_one_letter_code
_entity_poly.pdbx_strand_id
1 'polypeptide(L)'
;MTRINLCSPQCFRTYQGLPNQGPDCKIWEAAHAITAAPTFFKAIKIASPGGFGFDYIDAGLGFNNPTKEVRDEAKELFGPNWCIDVLVSIGTGHPGPSEFQQPKGIEKVLPLELIKVLQHVMTDCESVADKLAKEYGSDNTYFRFNILHGAKGVSLDEWKKMSGVMAHTSSYLRGPEVSRKVDRVVACLCSSLPRTKKYVVLHENV
;
A
#
# COMPACT_ATOMS: atom_id res chain seq x y z
N MET A 1 11.50 9.39 25.13
CA MET A 1 10.49 9.96 24.23
C MET A 1 11.21 10.32 22.92
N THR A 2 11.47 9.33 22.08
CA THR A 2 12.20 9.49 20.82
C THR A 2 11.20 9.94 19.76
N ARG A 3 11.37 11.16 19.24
CA ARG A 3 10.61 11.65 18.08
C ARG A 3 10.94 10.73 16.90
N ILE A 4 9.97 9.90 16.51
CA ILE A 4 10.01 9.19 15.23
C ILE A 4 9.88 10.27 14.15
N ASN A 5 10.90 10.43 13.33
CA ASN A 5 10.93 11.46 12.29
C ASN A 5 10.07 10.99 11.11
N LEU A 6 8.76 11.25 11.17
CA LEU A 6 7.75 10.82 10.18
C LEU A 6 7.78 11.64 8.88
N CYS A 7 8.78 12.51 8.67
CA CYS A 7 8.81 13.39 7.50
C CYS A 7 9.08 12.64 6.17
N SER A 8 9.67 11.45 6.21
CA SER A 8 9.90 10.60 5.04
C SER A 8 10.05 9.13 5.45
N PRO A 9 9.44 8.17 4.74
CA PRO A 9 9.58 6.76 5.05
C PRO A 9 10.98 6.24 4.66
N GLN A 10 11.47 5.22 5.35
CA GLN A 10 12.63 4.47 4.88
C GLN A 10 12.19 3.49 3.80
N CYS A 11 12.63 3.69 2.57
CA CYS A 11 12.46 2.69 1.51
C CYS A 11 13.53 1.59 1.64
N PHE A 12 13.11 0.34 1.63
CA PHE A 12 14.00 -0.82 1.55
C PHE A 12 14.13 -1.22 0.07
N ARG A 13 15.36 -1.19 -0.46
CA ARG A 13 15.62 -1.35 -1.90
C ARG A 13 16.43 -2.60 -2.20
N THR A 14 16.17 -3.19 -3.37
CA THR A 14 16.97 -4.26 -3.96
C THR A 14 17.90 -3.76 -5.07
N TYR A 15 17.88 -2.46 -5.36
CA TYR A 15 18.69 -1.81 -6.39
C TYR A 15 19.41 -0.59 -5.82
N GLN A 16 20.57 -0.29 -6.44
CA GLN A 16 21.37 0.89 -6.14
C GLN A 16 20.99 2.05 -7.07
N GLY A 17 21.43 3.26 -6.73
CA GLY A 17 21.33 4.44 -7.62
C GLY A 17 20.67 5.67 -7.01
N LEU A 18 20.19 5.57 -5.77
CA LEU A 18 19.56 6.66 -5.03
C LEU A 18 20.24 6.89 -3.67
N PRO A 19 20.20 8.10 -3.11
CA PRO A 19 20.60 8.33 -1.73
C PRO A 19 19.70 7.54 -0.75
N ASN A 20 20.15 7.36 0.50
CA ASN A 20 19.38 6.69 1.56
C ASN A 20 18.90 5.27 1.19
N GLN A 21 19.83 4.43 0.69
CA GLN A 21 19.59 3.04 0.24
C GLN A 21 18.82 2.14 1.24
N GLY A 22 18.79 2.53 2.52
CA GLY A 22 18.25 1.71 3.59
C GLY A 22 19.28 0.71 4.10
N PRO A 23 18.97 0.00 5.19
CA PRO A 23 19.89 -0.98 5.75
C PRO A 23 19.99 -2.20 4.82
N ASP A 24 21.20 -2.76 4.72
CA ASP A 24 21.38 -4.11 4.17
C ASP A 24 20.78 -5.10 5.17
N CYS A 25 19.62 -5.67 4.81
CA CYS A 25 18.82 -6.49 5.71
C CYS A 25 18.24 -7.69 4.97
N LYS A 26 17.85 -8.70 5.75
CA LYS A 26 17.18 -9.89 5.22
C LYS A 26 15.76 -9.53 4.82
N ILE A 27 15.24 -10.24 3.82
CA ILE A 27 13.86 -10.04 3.33
C ILE A 27 12.84 -10.11 4.47
N TRP A 28 13.02 -11.03 5.43
CA TRP A 28 12.11 -11.14 6.57
C TRP A 28 12.20 -9.96 7.56
N GLU A 29 13.35 -9.28 7.65
CA GLU A 29 13.52 -8.09 8.50
C GLU A 29 12.78 -6.90 7.90
N ALA A 30 12.92 -6.70 6.59
CA ALA A 30 12.14 -5.70 5.85
C ALA A 30 10.64 -6.01 5.90
N ALA A 31 10.25 -7.27 5.74
CA ALA A 31 8.85 -7.70 5.85
C ALA A 31 8.28 -7.48 7.26
N HIS A 32 9.07 -7.70 8.32
CA HIS A 32 8.62 -7.41 9.68
C HIS A 32 8.50 -5.90 9.92
N ALA A 33 9.44 -5.09 9.40
CA ALA A 33 9.42 -3.64 9.52
C ALA A 33 8.16 -3.02 8.91
N ILE A 34 7.76 -3.46 7.70
CA ILE A 34 6.54 -2.97 7.04
C ILE A 34 5.27 -3.40 7.76
N THR A 35 5.23 -4.57 8.42
CA THR A 35 4.05 -5.01 9.18
C THR A 35 4.05 -4.55 10.64
N ALA A 36 5.08 -3.82 11.10
CA ALA A 36 5.25 -3.42 12.50
C ALA A 36 4.31 -2.26 12.89
N ALA A 37 3.01 -2.44 12.66
CA ALA A 37 1.95 -1.49 12.96
C ALA A 37 1.84 -1.27 14.47
N PRO A 38 1.97 -0.01 14.95
CA PRO A 38 1.75 0.31 16.35
C PRO A 38 0.40 -0.27 16.80
N THR A 39 0.39 -0.92 17.97
CA THR A 39 -0.73 -1.69 18.58
C THR A 39 -0.91 -3.14 18.13
N PHE A 40 -0.45 -3.53 16.94
CA PHE A 40 -0.55 -4.93 16.47
C PHE A 40 0.76 -5.69 16.63
N PHE A 41 1.87 -5.10 16.19
CA PHE A 41 3.17 -5.76 16.11
C PHE A 41 4.26 -4.88 16.72
N LYS A 42 5.32 -5.52 17.23
CA LYS A 42 6.46 -4.81 17.85
C LYS A 42 7.36 -4.26 16.75
N ALA A 43 7.98 -3.11 17.04
CA ALA A 43 9.05 -2.58 16.20
C ALA A 43 10.19 -3.60 16.06
N ILE A 44 10.86 -3.59 14.90
CA ILE A 44 12.05 -4.40 14.65
C ILE A 44 13.30 -3.53 14.63
N LYS A 45 14.35 -3.98 15.33
CA LYS A 45 15.68 -3.40 15.20
C LYS A 45 16.41 -4.05 14.04
N ILE A 46 16.82 -3.26 13.04
CA ILE A 46 17.70 -3.71 11.97
C ILE A 46 19.06 -3.05 12.18
N ALA A 47 20.07 -3.86 12.50
CA ALA A 47 21.41 -3.40 12.84
C ALA A 47 22.34 -3.44 11.62
N SER A 48 23.08 -2.36 11.44
CA SER A 48 24.18 -2.29 10.48
C SER A 48 25.41 -3.06 11.00
N PRO A 49 26.36 -3.41 10.12
CA PRO A 49 27.67 -3.92 10.54
C PRO A 49 28.29 -3.00 11.60
N GLY A 50 28.57 -3.55 12.79
CA GLY A 50 29.00 -2.78 13.97
C GLY A 50 27.96 -2.67 15.10
N GLY A 51 26.76 -3.23 14.93
CA GLY A 51 25.78 -3.42 16.02
C GLY A 51 24.88 -2.21 16.32
N PHE A 52 25.07 -1.10 15.62
CA PHE A 52 24.20 0.07 15.68
C PHE A 52 23.05 -0.09 14.68
N GLY A 53 21.82 0.24 15.09
CA GLY A 53 20.63 0.06 14.25
C GLY A 53 19.47 0.92 14.71
N PHE A 54 18.55 1.21 13.79
CA PHE A 54 17.30 1.90 14.08
C PHE A 54 16.18 0.90 14.37
N ASP A 55 15.23 1.33 15.18
CA ASP A 55 13.96 0.63 15.34
C ASP A 55 13.01 1.09 14.23
N TYR A 56 12.47 0.13 13.49
CA TYR A 56 11.54 0.35 12.39
C TYR A 56 10.12 -0.02 12.82
N ILE A 57 9.17 0.82 12.40
CA ILE A 57 7.73 0.61 12.54
C ILE A 57 7.08 0.71 11.16
N ASP A 58 5.87 0.19 11.04
CA ASP A 58 5.05 0.34 9.84
C ASP A 58 4.85 1.83 9.48
N ALA A 59 4.86 2.10 8.18
CA ALA A 59 4.63 3.40 7.60
C ALA A 59 3.12 3.71 7.41
N GLY A 60 2.25 2.94 8.06
CA GLY A 60 0.80 3.02 7.97
C GLY A 60 0.25 4.44 8.16
N LEU A 61 0.88 5.24 9.02
CA LEU A 61 0.54 6.66 9.18
C LEU A 61 1.17 7.50 8.06
N GLY A 62 0.35 7.79 7.03
CA GLY A 62 0.68 8.73 5.96
C GLY A 62 1.34 8.13 4.72
N PHE A 63 1.82 6.88 4.76
CA PHE A 63 2.52 6.24 3.64
C PHE A 63 2.02 4.82 3.31
N ASN A 64 0.78 4.48 3.71
CA ASN A 64 0.20 3.16 3.47
C ASN A 64 -0.20 2.93 1.99
N ASN A 65 -0.43 3.99 1.21
CA ASN A 65 -0.49 3.93 -0.25
C ASN A 65 0.85 4.42 -0.83
N PRO A 66 1.79 3.52 -1.15
CA PRO A 66 3.15 3.89 -1.57
C PRO A 66 3.20 4.40 -3.01
N THR A 67 2.07 4.51 -3.72
CA THR A 67 2.06 4.77 -5.16
C THR A 67 2.71 6.12 -5.50
N LYS A 68 2.56 7.13 -4.63
CA LYS A 68 3.22 8.42 -4.78
C LYS A 68 4.73 8.28 -4.64
N GLU A 69 5.19 7.56 -3.62
CA GLU A 69 6.60 7.34 -3.28
C GLU A 69 7.28 6.57 -4.42
N VAL A 70 6.64 5.53 -4.94
CA VAL A 70 7.12 4.74 -6.08
C VAL A 70 7.22 5.58 -7.35
N ARG A 71 6.22 6.41 -7.62
CA ARG A 71 6.19 7.32 -8.77
C ARG A 71 7.31 8.38 -8.66
N ASP A 72 7.48 8.97 -7.48
CA ASP A 72 8.54 9.96 -7.20
C ASP A 72 9.92 9.30 -7.36
N GLU A 73 10.08 8.10 -6.82
CA GLU A 73 11.32 7.33 -6.87
C GLU A 73 11.68 6.89 -8.30
N ALA A 74 10.70 6.48 -9.11
CA ALA A 74 10.92 6.15 -10.51
C ALA A 74 11.38 7.37 -11.32
N LYS A 75 10.82 8.55 -11.06
CA LYS A 75 11.26 9.81 -11.69
C LYS A 75 12.70 10.16 -11.32
N GLU A 76 13.09 9.94 -10.05
CA GLU A 76 14.46 10.18 -9.60
C GLU A 76 15.44 9.20 -10.24
N LEU A 77 15.08 7.91 -10.34
CA LEU A 77 15.94 6.85 -10.86
C LEU A 77 16.12 6.91 -12.38
N PHE A 78 15.04 7.17 -13.12
CA PHE A 78 15.04 7.14 -14.59
C PHE A 78 15.18 8.52 -15.24
N GLY A 79 15.13 9.58 -14.44
CA GLY A 79 15.27 10.96 -14.88
C GLY A 79 13.96 11.60 -15.33
N PRO A 80 13.96 12.94 -15.53
CA PRO A 80 12.73 13.73 -15.72
C PRO A 80 12.01 13.46 -17.05
N ASN A 81 12.71 12.90 -18.03
CA ASN A 81 12.14 12.59 -19.36
C ASN A 81 11.51 11.19 -19.40
N TRP A 82 11.58 10.42 -18.32
CA TRP A 82 10.98 9.10 -18.27
C TRP A 82 9.48 9.21 -17.98
N CYS A 83 8.68 8.56 -18.83
CA CYS A 83 7.23 8.50 -18.68
C CYS A 83 6.81 7.13 -18.16
N ILE A 84 5.83 7.13 -17.26
CA ILE A 84 5.17 5.90 -16.82
C ILE A 84 4.18 5.49 -17.89
N ASP A 85 4.36 4.30 -18.46
CA ASP A 85 3.40 3.73 -19.41
C ASP A 85 2.13 3.26 -18.68
N VAL A 86 2.29 2.51 -17.58
CA VAL A 86 1.21 1.97 -16.75
C VAL A 86 1.60 1.98 -15.27
N LEU A 87 0.72 2.52 -14.43
CA LEU A 87 0.80 2.55 -12.98
C LEU A 87 -0.46 1.90 -12.40
N VAL A 88 -0.29 0.75 -11.74
CA VAL A 88 -1.37 0.02 -11.10
C VAL A 88 -1.21 0.12 -9.59
N SER A 89 -2.24 0.58 -8.89
CA SER A 89 -2.33 0.61 -7.43
C SER A 89 -3.48 -0.28 -6.98
N ILE A 90 -3.24 -1.14 -5.98
CA ILE A 90 -4.20 -2.15 -5.52
C ILE A 90 -4.44 -1.94 -4.03
N GLY A 91 -5.60 -1.42 -3.67
CA GLY A 91 -6.01 -1.20 -2.29
C GLY A 91 -6.56 -2.45 -1.62
N THR A 92 -6.54 -2.43 -0.30
CA THR A 92 -6.95 -3.54 0.59
C THR A 92 -8.43 -3.50 0.95
N GLY A 93 -9.22 -2.65 0.29
CA GLY A 93 -10.64 -2.45 0.55
C GLY A 93 -10.93 -1.26 1.48
N HIS A 94 -12.17 -0.79 1.43
CA HIS A 94 -12.69 0.23 2.33
C HIS A 94 -13.96 -0.33 3.01
N PRO A 95 -13.97 -0.49 4.34
CA PRO A 95 -15.11 -1.09 5.07
C PRO A 95 -16.37 -0.20 5.03
N GLY A 96 -16.20 1.10 4.81
CA GLY A 96 -17.28 2.08 4.74
C GLY A 96 -17.49 2.84 6.06
N PRO A 97 -18.22 3.97 6.06
CA PRO A 97 -18.35 4.84 7.23
C PRO A 97 -19.09 4.21 8.42
N SER A 98 -19.93 3.19 8.17
CA SER A 98 -20.83 2.59 9.17
C SER A 98 -20.18 1.51 10.04
N GLU A 99 -18.97 1.06 9.74
CA GLU A 99 -18.37 -0.13 10.39
C GLU A 99 -17.42 0.19 11.54
N PHE A 100 -17.01 1.45 11.63
CA PHE A 100 -16.27 1.95 12.78
C PHE A 100 -17.20 2.31 13.96
N GLN A 101 -18.51 2.06 13.82
CA GLN A 101 -19.43 2.08 14.95
C GLN A 101 -19.16 0.86 15.81
N GLN A 102 -18.90 1.06 17.10
CA GLN A 102 -18.59 -0.03 18.04
C GLN A 102 -19.59 -1.19 17.87
N PRO A 103 -19.11 -2.44 17.79
CA PRO A 103 -20.01 -3.58 17.80
C PRO A 103 -20.83 -3.53 19.09
N LYS A 104 -22.16 -3.53 18.96
CA LYS A 104 -23.05 -3.76 20.10
C LYS A 104 -22.98 -5.26 20.43
N GLY A 105 -21.99 -5.68 21.20
CA GLY A 105 -21.83 -7.07 21.63
C GLY A 105 -20.40 -7.44 22.02
N ILE A 106 -20.29 -8.55 22.76
CA ILE A 106 -19.06 -9.13 23.35
C ILE A 106 -18.02 -9.66 22.33
N GLU A 107 -18.22 -9.45 21.03
CA GLU A 107 -17.21 -9.79 20.02
C GLU A 107 -16.22 -8.63 19.87
N LYS A 108 -15.09 -8.74 20.56
CA LYS A 108 -13.86 -7.94 20.42
C LYS A 108 -14.07 -6.47 20.04
N VAL A 109 -14.23 -5.62 21.05
CA VAL A 109 -14.19 -4.17 20.87
C VAL A 109 -12.75 -3.75 20.54
N LEU A 110 -12.49 -3.32 19.30
CA LEU A 110 -11.24 -2.64 18.97
C LEU A 110 -11.15 -1.34 19.78
N PRO A 111 -9.98 -0.97 20.33
CA PRO A 111 -9.80 0.31 20.99
C PRO A 111 -10.19 1.47 20.06
N LEU A 112 -10.90 2.47 20.58
CA LEU A 112 -11.33 3.65 19.80
C LEU A 112 -10.17 4.37 19.11
N GLU A 113 -9.00 4.42 19.73
CA GLU A 113 -7.80 5.00 19.15
C GLU A 113 -7.30 4.22 17.94
N LEU A 114 -7.41 2.89 17.96
CA LEU A 114 -7.06 2.05 16.83
C LEU A 114 -8.02 2.28 15.65
N ILE A 115 -9.32 2.37 15.94
CA ILE A 115 -10.34 2.72 14.94
C ILE A 115 -10.00 4.05 14.24
N LYS A 116 -9.65 5.09 15.01
CA LYS A 116 -9.27 6.39 14.45
C LYS A 116 -8.02 6.32 13.58
N VAL A 117 -7.01 5.57 14.03
CA VAL A 117 -5.78 5.34 13.24
C VAL A 117 -6.14 4.68 11.91
N LEU A 118 -6.92 3.60 11.92
CA LEU A 118 -7.33 2.90 10.70
C LEU A 118 -8.13 3.80 9.75
N GLN A 119 -9.06 4.60 10.28
CA GLN A 119 -9.79 5.59 9.49
C GLN A 119 -8.87 6.63 8.84
N HIS A 120 -7.86 7.10 9.58
CA HIS A 120 -6.90 8.07 9.08
C HIS A 120 -6.06 7.47 7.95
N VAL A 121 -5.51 6.26 8.16
CA VAL A 121 -4.76 5.52 7.14
C VAL A 121 -5.58 5.35 5.86
N MET A 122 -6.84 4.90 5.98
CA MET A 122 -7.73 4.73 4.83
C MET A 122 -7.97 6.04 4.08
N THR A 123 -8.24 7.12 4.82
CA THR A 123 -8.48 8.45 4.23
C THR A 123 -7.24 8.95 3.49
N ASP A 124 -6.06 8.74 4.06
CA ASP A 124 -4.79 9.13 3.45
C ASP A 124 -4.51 8.33 2.18
N CYS A 125 -4.77 7.01 2.18
CA CYS A 125 -4.62 6.15 1.01
C CYS A 125 -5.47 6.62 -0.18
N GLU A 126 -6.74 6.94 0.07
CA GLU A 126 -7.65 7.42 -0.97
C GLU A 126 -7.31 8.85 -1.42
N SER A 127 -6.83 9.71 -0.52
CA SER A 127 -6.30 11.04 -0.87
C SER A 127 -5.11 10.96 -1.83
N VAL A 128 -4.18 10.01 -1.61
CA VAL A 128 -3.08 9.74 -2.55
C VAL A 128 -3.62 9.24 -3.89
N ALA A 129 -4.57 8.31 -3.87
CA ALA A 129 -5.16 7.76 -5.09
C ALA A 129 -5.87 8.84 -5.93
N ASP A 130 -6.61 9.75 -5.29
CA ASP A 130 -7.31 10.86 -5.94
C ASP A 130 -6.33 11.86 -6.58
N LYS A 131 -5.21 12.17 -5.90
CA LYS A 131 -4.17 13.05 -6.45
C LYS A 131 -3.56 12.45 -7.71
N LEU A 132 -3.22 11.17 -7.69
CA LEU A 132 -2.66 10.48 -8.86
C LEU A 132 -3.69 10.29 -9.97
N ALA A 133 -4.97 10.07 -9.63
CA ALA A 133 -6.05 10.05 -10.61
C ALA A 133 -6.24 11.40 -11.30
N LYS A 134 -6.06 12.52 -10.59
CA LYS A 134 -6.07 13.85 -11.21
C LYS A 134 -4.85 14.10 -12.10
N GLU A 135 -3.68 13.58 -11.72
CA GLU A 135 -2.43 13.76 -12.47
C GLU A 135 -2.38 12.89 -13.74
N TYR A 136 -2.93 11.67 -13.71
CA TYR A 136 -2.77 10.66 -14.78
C TYR A 136 -4.10 10.11 -15.35
N GLY A 137 -5.24 10.66 -14.94
CA GLY A 137 -6.57 10.08 -15.22
C GLY A 137 -7.02 10.14 -16.68
N SER A 138 -6.46 11.05 -17.49
CA SER A 138 -6.83 11.20 -18.89
C SER A 138 -6.18 10.16 -19.82
N ASP A 139 -5.05 9.57 -19.42
CA ASP A 139 -4.11 8.98 -20.38
C ASP A 139 -4.02 7.44 -20.31
N ASN A 140 -4.96 6.78 -19.64
CA ASN A 140 -4.88 5.34 -19.34
C ASN A 140 -3.58 4.96 -18.62
N THR A 141 -2.92 5.89 -17.93
CA THR A 141 -1.65 5.62 -17.26
C THR A 141 -1.87 5.10 -15.84
N TYR A 142 -2.87 5.59 -15.12
CA TYR A 142 -3.10 5.20 -13.72
C TYR A 142 -4.39 4.40 -13.51
N PHE A 143 -4.26 3.26 -12.82
CA PHE A 143 -5.35 2.37 -12.48
C PHE A 143 -5.34 2.00 -10.98
N ARG A 144 -6.27 2.58 -10.22
CA ARG A 144 -6.58 2.13 -8.84
C ARG A 144 -7.62 1.03 -8.83
N PHE A 145 -7.31 -0.11 -8.23
CA PHE A 145 -8.28 -1.16 -7.90
C PHE A 145 -8.48 -1.14 -6.39
N ASN A 146 -9.71 -0.89 -5.93
CA ASN A 146 -10.03 -0.90 -4.50
C ASN A 146 -11.50 -1.28 -4.30
N ILE A 147 -11.78 -2.10 -3.29
CA ILE A 147 -13.14 -2.56 -2.96
C ILE A 147 -13.79 -1.51 -2.05
N LEU A 148 -14.55 -0.56 -2.63
CA LEU A 148 -15.16 0.54 -1.87
C LEU A 148 -16.38 0.12 -1.03
N HIS A 149 -17.12 -0.88 -1.51
CA HIS A 149 -18.35 -1.39 -0.89
C HIS A 149 -18.36 -2.91 -1.01
N GLY A 150 -17.91 -3.61 0.02
CA GLY A 150 -17.88 -5.07 -0.02
C GLY A 150 -17.11 -5.70 1.13
N ALA A 151 -16.05 -5.07 1.65
CA ALA A 151 -15.30 -5.58 2.79
C ALA A 151 -16.03 -5.39 4.13
N LYS A 152 -17.36 -5.53 4.13
CA LYS A 152 -18.17 -5.27 5.30
C LYS A 152 -17.85 -6.26 6.41
N GLY A 153 -17.37 -5.77 7.55
CA GLY A 153 -17.11 -6.54 8.75
C GLY A 153 -15.91 -7.47 8.65
N VAL A 154 -14.87 -7.13 7.87
CA VAL A 154 -13.56 -7.82 7.93
C VAL A 154 -12.54 -6.88 8.59
N SER A 155 -12.23 -7.12 9.86
CA SER A 155 -11.16 -6.43 10.58
C SER A 155 -9.78 -6.96 10.15
N LEU A 156 -8.73 -6.14 10.34
CA LEU A 156 -7.35 -6.50 9.98
C LEU A 156 -6.84 -7.78 10.65
N ASP A 157 -7.38 -8.15 11.82
CA ASP A 157 -7.01 -9.35 12.57
C ASP A 157 -7.87 -10.59 12.24
N GLU A 158 -8.82 -10.48 11.31
CA GLU A 158 -9.82 -11.52 11.03
C GLU A 158 -9.45 -12.43 9.86
N TRP A 159 -8.29 -13.09 9.96
CA TRP A 159 -7.84 -14.08 8.97
C TRP A 159 -8.88 -15.20 8.70
N LYS A 160 -9.77 -15.47 9.66
CA LYS A 160 -10.86 -16.46 9.56
C LYS A 160 -11.96 -16.07 8.55
N LYS A 161 -12.02 -14.80 8.12
CA LYS A 161 -13.01 -14.30 7.14
C LYS A 161 -12.49 -14.28 5.70
N MET A 162 -11.41 -15.01 5.41
CA MET A 162 -10.81 -15.10 4.08
C MET A 162 -11.80 -15.50 2.98
N SER A 163 -12.76 -16.39 3.28
CA SER A 163 -13.83 -16.77 2.35
C SER A 163 -14.72 -15.58 1.95
N GLY A 164 -15.01 -14.68 2.90
CA GLY A 164 -15.71 -13.43 2.65
C GLY A 164 -14.89 -12.49 1.76
N VAL A 165 -13.60 -12.29 2.09
CA VAL A 165 -12.68 -11.48 1.28
C VAL A 165 -12.62 -11.99 -0.17
N MET A 166 -12.49 -13.31 -0.36
CA MET A 166 -12.50 -13.91 -1.70
C MET A 166 -13.82 -13.67 -2.43
N ALA A 167 -14.97 -13.83 -1.77
CA ALA A 167 -16.27 -13.61 -2.37
C ALA A 167 -16.46 -12.16 -2.82
N HIS A 168 -16.09 -11.20 -1.97
CA HIS A 168 -16.18 -9.77 -2.28
C HIS A 168 -15.22 -9.35 -3.39
N THR A 169 -13.99 -9.86 -3.39
CA THR A 169 -13.00 -9.61 -4.45
C THR A 169 -13.48 -10.19 -5.79
N SER A 170 -14.00 -11.42 -5.78
CA SER A 170 -14.55 -12.06 -6.98
C SER A 170 -15.74 -11.28 -7.56
N SER A 171 -16.64 -10.82 -6.70
CA SER A 171 -17.77 -9.96 -7.11
C SER A 171 -17.29 -8.63 -7.69
N TYR A 172 -16.33 -7.98 -7.03
CA TYR A 172 -15.71 -6.74 -7.49
C TYR A 172 -15.10 -6.88 -8.89
N LEU A 173 -14.28 -7.92 -9.11
CA LEU A 173 -13.62 -8.18 -10.39
C LEU A 173 -14.60 -8.51 -11.53
N ARG A 174 -15.76 -9.12 -11.22
CA ARG A 174 -16.83 -9.40 -12.19
C ARG A 174 -17.67 -8.17 -12.54
N GLY A 175 -17.52 -7.06 -11.82
CA GLY A 175 -18.19 -5.81 -12.15
C GLY A 175 -17.84 -5.36 -13.57
N PRO A 176 -18.81 -4.97 -14.42
CA PRO A 176 -18.54 -4.63 -15.83
C PRO A 176 -17.51 -3.52 -16.01
N GLU A 177 -17.50 -2.52 -15.12
CA GLU A 177 -16.51 -1.44 -15.14
C GLU A 177 -15.12 -1.95 -14.77
N VAL A 178 -15.00 -2.73 -13.70
CA VAL A 178 -13.74 -3.26 -13.19
C VAL A 178 -13.13 -4.24 -14.18
N SER A 179 -13.94 -5.14 -14.75
CA SER A 179 -13.48 -6.08 -15.79
C SER A 179 -12.90 -5.33 -16.99
N ARG A 180 -13.58 -4.31 -17.51
CA ARG A 180 -13.05 -3.47 -18.61
C ARG A 180 -11.77 -2.72 -18.22
N LYS A 181 -11.67 -2.32 -16.95
CA LYS A 181 -10.47 -1.67 -16.41
C LYS A 181 -9.28 -2.64 -16.38
N VAL A 182 -9.51 -3.90 -16.00
CA VAL A 182 -8.50 -4.98 -16.08
C VAL A 182 -8.08 -5.20 -17.52
N ASP A 183 -9.03 -5.29 -18.46
CA ASP A 183 -8.73 -5.47 -19.89
C ASP A 183 -7.86 -4.33 -20.44
N ARG A 184 -8.13 -3.08 -20.03
CA ARG A 184 -7.30 -1.92 -20.37
C ARG A 184 -5.88 -2.03 -19.82
N VAL A 185 -5.73 -2.44 -18.56
CA VAL A 185 -4.40 -2.68 -17.97
C VAL A 185 -3.64 -3.76 -18.76
N VAL A 186 -4.29 -4.88 -19.07
CA VAL A 186 -3.68 -5.96 -19.86
C VAL A 186 -3.26 -5.45 -21.24
N ALA A 187 -4.12 -4.71 -21.93
CA ALA A 187 -3.80 -4.13 -23.22
C ALA A 187 -2.59 -3.20 -23.16
N CYS A 188 -2.53 -2.30 -22.17
CA CYS A 188 -1.40 -1.39 -22.00
C CYS A 188 -0.10 -2.13 -21.64
N LEU A 189 -0.15 -3.16 -20.78
CA LEU A 189 1.01 -3.97 -20.43
C LEU A 189 1.52 -4.77 -21.64
N CYS A 190 0.61 -5.33 -22.45
CA CYS A 190 0.96 -6.07 -23.66
C CYS A 190 1.46 -5.17 -24.79
N SER A 191 0.91 -3.96 -24.96
CA SER A 191 1.38 -3.01 -25.97
C SER A 191 2.73 -2.40 -25.62
N SER A 192 3.07 -2.35 -24.33
CA SER A 192 4.36 -1.84 -23.84
C SER A 192 5.54 -2.81 -24.02
N LEU A 193 5.31 -4.00 -24.60
CA LEU A 193 6.35 -5.00 -24.89
C LEU A 193 6.93 -4.82 -26.31
N PRO A 194 8.14 -4.24 -26.42
CA PRO A 194 9.23 -4.92 -27.10
C PRO A 194 10.37 -5.28 -26.13
N ARG A 195 11.12 -6.36 -26.43
CA ARG A 195 12.25 -6.93 -25.66
C ARG A 195 13.09 -5.84 -24.97
N THR A 196 13.26 -5.90 -23.64
CA THR A 196 14.06 -5.02 -22.75
C THR A 196 13.34 -3.81 -22.10
N LYS A 197 12.43 -4.03 -21.15
CA LYS A 197 12.15 -3.02 -20.09
C LYS A 197 11.93 -3.68 -18.72
N LYS A 198 12.35 -2.97 -17.66
CA LYS A 198 12.29 -3.37 -16.24
C LYS A 198 10.95 -2.91 -15.67
N TYR A 199 10.24 -3.80 -14.98
CA TYR A 199 8.97 -3.50 -14.30
C TYR A 199 9.20 -3.41 -12.79
N VAL A 200 8.48 -2.52 -12.13
CA VAL A 200 8.33 -2.50 -10.67
C VAL A 200 6.85 -2.74 -10.39
N VAL A 201 6.52 -3.94 -9.89
CA VAL A 201 5.18 -4.28 -9.39
C VAL A 201 5.30 -4.36 -7.87
N LEU A 202 4.54 -3.53 -7.16
CA LEU A 202 4.51 -3.54 -5.69
C LEU A 202 3.11 -3.88 -5.22
N HIS A 203 3.05 -4.84 -4.30
CA HIS A 203 1.85 -5.23 -3.59
C HIS A 203 1.69 -4.36 -2.35
N GLU A 204 0.53 -3.75 -2.15
CA GLU A 204 0.14 -3.16 -0.87
C GLU A 204 -0.22 -4.30 0.08
N ASN A 205 0.50 -4.43 1.20
CA ASN A 205 0.17 -5.35 2.28
C ASN A 205 -0.10 -4.54 3.55
N VAL A 206 -1.17 -4.93 4.25
CA VAL A 206 -1.54 -4.48 5.60
C VAL A 206 -0.54 -4.99 6.62
#